data_AF-A0A9E2Y2H4-F1
#
_entry.id   AF-A0A9E2Y2H4-F1
#
_cell.length_a   1.000
_cell.length_b   1.000
_cell.length_c   1.000
_cell.angle_alpha   90.00
_cell.angle_beta   90.00
_cell.angle_gamma   90.00
#
_symmetry.space_group_name_H-M   'P 1'
#
loop_
_entity.id
_entity.type
_entity.pdbx_description
1 polymer ?
#
loop_
_entity_poly.entity_id
_entity_poly.type
_entity_poly.pdbx_seq_one_letter_code
_entity_poly.pdbx_strand_id
1 'polypeptide(L)'
;MAELDKDRAVELLNRILEAELAGVVRYTHYSFLVFGHNRIPIVSWLREQAAESLTHAQQAGEMITLLGEYPSLAIGPLLDNHQTDIGAVMRESLETEAKALALYRELLKCAEARSVIIEEYARQMVYAEELHASEVDKMLRKPGEVAAFRPTRQSR
;
A
#
# COMPACT_ATOMS: atom_id res chain seq x y z
N MET A 1 -29.96 11.99 2.26
CA MET A 1 -28.71 11.21 2.13
C MET A 1 -28.00 11.31 3.46
N ALA A 2 -27.35 10.24 3.94
CA ALA A 2 -26.58 10.34 5.18
C ALA A 2 -25.36 11.23 4.93
N GLU A 3 -25.03 12.08 5.91
CA GLU A 3 -23.87 12.95 5.83
C GLU A 3 -22.58 12.14 6.09
N LEU A 4 -21.46 12.55 5.48
CA LEU A 4 -20.17 11.92 5.72
C LEU A 4 -19.73 12.18 7.16
N ASP A 5 -19.29 11.14 7.86
CA ASP A 5 -18.54 11.30 9.10
C ASP A 5 -17.14 11.84 8.74
N LYS A 6 -17.04 13.17 8.72
CA LYS A 6 -15.84 13.88 8.27
C LYS A 6 -14.63 13.54 9.15
N ASP A 7 -14.80 13.53 10.47
CA ASP A 7 -13.71 13.27 11.41
C ASP A 7 -13.14 11.86 11.20
N ARG A 8 -14.02 10.87 11.03
CA ARG A 8 -13.59 9.51 10.72
C ARG A 8 -12.91 9.39 9.35
N ALA A 9 -13.44 10.06 8.33
CA ALA A 9 -12.84 10.05 6.99
C ALA A 9 -11.43 10.65 7.01
N VAL A 10 -11.25 11.77 7.72
CA VAL A 10 -9.96 12.47 7.86
C VAL A 10 -8.97 11.62 8.66
N GLU A 11 -9.40 10.96 9.74
CA GLU A 11 -8.55 10.01 10.48
C GLU A 11 -8.04 8.89 9.56
N LEU A 12 -8.93 8.29 8.76
CA LEU A 12 -8.58 7.22 7.83
C LEU A 12 -7.62 7.71 6.73
N LEU A 13 -7.89 8.87 6.15
CA LEU A 13 -7.04 9.47 5.13
C LEU A 13 -5.64 9.80 5.67
N ASN A 14 -5.52 10.29 6.91
CA ASN A 14 -4.21 10.52 7.53
C ASN A 14 -3.44 9.22 7.74
N ARG A 15 -4.10 8.16 8.21
CA ARG A 15 -3.48 6.82 8.34
C ARG A 15 -3.02 6.26 7.00
N ILE A 16 -3.80 6.50 5.94
CA ILE A 16 -3.43 6.15 4.56
C ILE A 16 -2.20 6.95 4.14
N LEU A 17 -2.22 8.27 4.27
CA LEU A 17 -1.11 9.15 3.92
C LEU A 17 0.20 8.70 4.60
N GLU A 18 0.14 8.42 5.90
CA GLU A 18 1.30 7.94 6.66
C GLU A 18 1.81 6.59 6.17
N ALA A 19 0.90 5.67 5.82
CA ALA A 19 1.24 4.35 5.28
C ALA A 19 1.89 4.45 3.88
N GLU A 20 1.36 5.30 3.01
CA GLU A 20 1.89 5.53 1.66
C GLU A 20 3.26 6.21 1.70
N LEU A 21 3.45 7.23 2.54
CA LEU A 21 4.77 7.84 2.77
C LEU A 21 5.78 6.82 3.30
N ALA A 22 5.35 5.91 4.19
CA ALA A 22 6.20 4.79 4.61
C ALA A 22 6.51 3.83 3.46
N GLY A 23 5.56 3.61 2.54
CA GLY A 23 5.76 2.86 1.29
C GLY A 23 6.86 3.43 0.41
N VAL A 24 6.87 4.76 0.20
CA VAL A 24 7.93 5.46 -0.56
C VAL A 24 9.31 5.14 -0.01
N VAL A 25 9.48 5.28 1.31
CA VAL A 25 10.76 5.04 1.98
C VAL A 25 11.14 3.56 1.91
N ARG A 26 10.19 2.66 2.21
CA ARG A 26 10.40 1.22 2.25
C ARG A 26 10.80 0.65 0.90
N TYR A 27 10.05 0.94 -0.16
CA TYR A 27 10.35 0.46 -1.51
C TYR A 27 11.66 1.03 -2.07
N THR A 28 11.94 2.31 -1.78
CA THR A 28 13.23 2.92 -2.11
C THR A 28 14.37 2.18 -1.43
N HIS A 29 14.23 1.90 -0.13
CA HIS A 29 15.23 1.19 0.66
C HIS A 29 15.47 -0.23 0.14
N TYR A 30 14.40 -1.00 -0.10
CA TYR A 30 14.49 -2.34 -0.68
C TYR A 30 15.21 -2.36 -2.02
N SER A 31 15.06 -1.32 -2.85
CA SER A 31 15.75 -1.23 -4.15
C SER A 31 17.28 -1.21 -4.02
N PHE A 32 17.82 -0.81 -2.87
CA PHE A 32 19.26 -0.83 -2.58
C PHE A 32 19.76 -2.21 -2.18
N LEU A 33 18.89 -3.06 -1.64
CA LEU A 33 19.22 -4.36 -1.06
C LEU A 33 19.10 -5.52 -2.07
N VAL A 34 18.84 -5.23 -3.35
CA VAL A 34 18.77 -6.24 -4.40
C VAL A 34 20.14 -6.46 -5.06
N PHE A 35 20.66 -7.67 -4.89
CA PHE A 35 21.95 -8.11 -5.41
C PHE A 35 21.81 -9.26 -6.43
N GLY A 36 22.88 -9.54 -7.18
CA GLY A 36 22.92 -10.65 -8.15
C GLY A 36 22.47 -10.29 -9.57
N HIS A 37 22.53 -11.26 -10.48
CA HIS A 37 22.35 -11.04 -11.92
C HIS A 37 20.93 -10.63 -12.32
N ASN A 38 19.91 -11.00 -11.52
CA ASN A 38 18.51 -10.69 -11.77
C ASN A 38 18.08 -9.30 -11.25
N ARG A 39 19.00 -8.49 -10.71
CA ARG A 39 18.64 -7.26 -10.00
C ARG A 39 17.98 -6.18 -10.85
N ILE A 40 18.33 -6.07 -12.13
CA ILE A 40 17.88 -4.96 -13.00
C ILE A 40 16.35 -4.82 -13.01
N PRO A 41 15.58 -5.86 -13.39
CA PRO A 41 14.11 -5.76 -13.40
C PRO A 41 13.50 -5.57 -12.00
N ILE A 42 14.07 -6.22 -10.98
CA ILE A 42 13.53 -6.15 -9.61
C ILE A 42 13.72 -4.76 -9.01
N VAL A 43 14.87 -4.13 -9.25
CA VAL A 43 15.15 -2.75 -8.81
C VAL A 43 14.27 -1.75 -9.54
N SER A 44 14.00 -1.96 -10.84
CA SER A 44 13.06 -1.11 -11.59
C SER A 44 11.68 -1.18 -10.95
N TRP A 45 11.17 -2.40 -10.77
CA TRP A 45 9.85 -2.64 -10.18
C TRP A 45 9.73 -2.01 -8.78
N LEU A 46 10.70 -2.22 -7.87
CA LEU A 46 10.67 -1.61 -6.54
C LEU A 46 10.66 -0.07 -6.60
N ARG A 47 11.36 0.54 -7.55
CA ARG A 47 11.37 2.01 -7.69
C ARG A 47 10.07 2.54 -8.30
N GLU A 48 9.44 1.78 -9.18
CA GLU A 48 8.10 2.07 -9.69
C GLU A 48 7.08 2.03 -8.54
N GLN A 49 7.16 1.02 -7.66
CA GLN A 49 6.31 0.95 -6.47
C GLN A 49 6.52 2.13 -5.51
N ALA A 50 7.78 2.57 -5.31
CA ALA A 50 8.05 3.77 -4.51
C ALA A 50 7.41 5.04 -5.13
N ALA A 51 7.41 5.16 -6.45
CA ALA A 51 6.78 6.30 -7.15
C ALA A 51 5.25 6.23 -7.12
N GLU A 52 4.67 5.04 -7.19
CA GLU A 52 3.24 4.79 -7.04
C GLU A 52 2.76 5.16 -5.63
N SER A 53 3.44 4.70 -4.57
CA SER A 53 3.15 5.12 -3.19
C SER A 53 3.23 6.64 -3.00
N LEU A 54 4.17 7.33 -3.67
CA LEU A 54 4.23 8.79 -3.61
C LEU A 54 3.00 9.43 -4.26
N THR A 55 2.52 8.86 -5.36
CA THR A 55 1.30 9.32 -6.04
C THR A 55 0.08 9.13 -5.13
N HIS A 56 -0.04 7.98 -4.47
CA HIS A 56 -1.13 7.72 -3.52
C HIS A 56 -1.08 8.65 -2.30
N ALA A 57 0.11 8.90 -1.74
CA ALA A 57 0.30 9.86 -0.66
C ALA A 57 -0.16 11.27 -1.06
N GLN A 58 0.20 11.72 -2.26
CA GLN A 58 -0.25 13.02 -2.77
C GLN A 58 -1.78 13.07 -2.90
N GLN A 59 -2.40 12.04 -3.46
CA GLN A 59 -3.86 11.96 -3.59
C GLN A 59 -4.56 11.95 -2.22
N ALA A 60 -4.06 11.20 -1.24
CA ALA A 60 -4.60 11.18 0.12
C ALA A 60 -4.51 12.58 0.77
N GLY A 61 -3.38 13.27 0.60
CA GLY A 61 -3.19 14.65 1.04
C GLY A 61 -4.22 15.61 0.45
N GLU A 62 -4.47 15.53 -0.85
CA GLU A 62 -5.50 16.34 -1.53
C GLU A 62 -6.91 16.02 -1.03
N MET A 63 -7.21 14.76 -0.70
CA MET A 63 -8.51 14.42 -0.12
C MET A 63 -8.69 15.01 1.29
N ILE A 64 -7.63 15.07 2.10
CA ILE A 64 -7.67 15.67 3.44
C ILE A 64 -7.94 17.19 3.33
N THR A 65 -7.19 17.88 2.45
CA THR A 65 -7.36 19.31 2.25
C THR A 65 -8.70 19.65 1.58
N LEU A 66 -9.23 18.76 0.73
CA LEU A 66 -10.58 18.87 0.17
C LEU A 66 -11.67 18.86 1.25
N LEU A 67 -11.47 18.09 2.33
CA LEU A 67 -12.36 18.10 3.49
C LEU A 67 -12.11 19.32 4.41
N GLY A 68 -11.13 20.17 4.08
CA GLY A 68 -10.79 21.37 4.85
C GLY A 68 -9.94 21.09 6.09
N GLU A 69 -9.24 19.96 6.14
CA GLU A 69 -8.41 19.55 7.27
C GLU A 69 -6.91 19.62 6.95
N TYR A 70 -6.07 19.53 7.99
CA TYR A 70 -4.62 19.55 7.86
C TYR A 70 -4.04 18.14 7.69
N PRO A 71 -3.26 17.85 6.64
CA PRO A 71 -2.65 16.55 6.43
C PRO A 71 -1.49 16.30 7.40
N SER A 72 -1.42 15.08 7.92
CA SER A 72 -0.34 14.62 8.80
C SER A 72 1.01 14.70 8.10
N LEU A 73 2.04 15.05 8.87
CA LEU A 73 3.45 14.97 8.47
C LEU A 73 4.17 13.73 9.03
N ALA A 74 3.44 12.86 9.73
CA ALA A 74 4.03 11.63 10.27
C ALA A 74 4.30 10.62 9.14
N ILE A 75 5.09 9.61 9.47
CA ILE A 75 5.39 8.47 8.60
C ILE A 75 4.98 7.22 9.37
N GLY A 76 4.29 6.31 8.69
CA GLY A 76 3.93 5.01 9.24
C GLY A 76 5.16 4.18 9.64
N PRO A 77 4.96 3.04 10.32
CA PRO A 77 6.06 2.21 10.80
C PRO A 77 6.95 1.73 9.64
N LEU A 78 8.24 1.97 9.77
CA LEU A 78 9.29 1.45 8.88
C LEU A 78 9.87 0.20 9.54
N LEU A 79 9.45 -0.98 9.09
CA LEU A 79 10.08 -2.23 9.50
C LEU A 79 11.42 -2.34 8.76
N ASP A 80 12.50 -2.50 9.52
CA ASP A 80 13.82 -2.89 9.00
C ASP A 80 14.25 -4.12 9.78
N ASN A 81 13.99 -5.28 9.18
CA ASN A 81 14.42 -6.58 9.71
C ASN A 81 15.81 -6.98 9.19
N HIS A 82 16.52 -6.07 8.52
CA HIS A 82 17.81 -6.29 7.88
C HIS A 82 17.84 -7.50 6.93
N GLN A 83 16.69 -7.88 6.36
CA GLN A 83 16.62 -8.97 5.39
C GLN A 83 17.00 -8.49 3.99
N THR A 84 17.87 -9.26 3.35
CA THR A 84 18.32 -9.04 1.96
C THR A 84 17.79 -10.10 1.00
N ASP A 85 17.04 -11.08 1.53
CA ASP A 85 16.33 -12.07 0.72
C ASP A 85 15.13 -11.41 0.04
N ILE A 86 15.12 -11.43 -1.29
CA ILE A 86 14.04 -10.86 -2.10
C ILE A 86 12.70 -11.51 -1.77
N GLY A 87 12.69 -12.82 -1.51
CA GLY A 87 11.46 -13.52 -1.13
C GLY A 87 10.87 -12.97 0.18
N ALA A 88 11.71 -12.60 1.14
CA ALA A 88 11.25 -12.01 2.38
C ALA A 88 10.79 -10.57 2.24
N VAL A 89 11.52 -9.77 1.46
CA VAL A 89 11.09 -8.42 1.06
C VAL A 89 9.70 -8.47 0.43
N MET A 90 9.45 -9.40 -0.50
CA MET A 90 8.14 -9.53 -1.15
C MET A 90 7.03 -9.97 -0.18
N ARG A 91 7.33 -10.83 0.81
CA ARG A 91 6.35 -11.21 1.85
C ARG A 91 6.01 -10.03 2.75
N GLU A 92 6.99 -9.23 3.15
CA GLU A 92 6.78 -8.04 3.97
C GLU A 92 6.00 -6.96 3.22
N SER A 93 6.31 -6.75 1.93
CA SER A 93 5.51 -5.93 1.01
C SER A 93 4.05 -6.40 1.01
N LEU A 94 3.79 -7.69 0.76
CA LEU A 94 2.43 -8.24 0.71
C LEU A 94 1.67 -8.04 2.02
N GLU A 95 2.33 -8.21 3.17
CA GLU A 95 1.72 -7.94 4.49
C GLU A 95 1.40 -6.45 4.68
N THR A 96 2.22 -5.56 4.14
CA THR A 96 2.01 -4.13 4.25
C THR A 96 0.90 -3.66 3.32
N GLU A 97 0.84 -4.17 2.09
CA GLU A 97 -0.27 -3.88 1.16
C GLU A 97 -1.60 -4.38 1.71
N ALA A 98 -1.63 -5.54 2.36
CA ALA A 98 -2.84 -6.02 3.02
C ALA A 98 -3.36 -5.05 4.10
N LYS A 99 -2.46 -4.35 4.80
CA LYS A 99 -2.84 -3.32 5.79
C LYS A 99 -3.32 -2.04 5.11
N ALA A 100 -2.66 -1.58 4.04
CA ALA A 100 -3.08 -0.41 3.28
C ALA A 100 -4.46 -0.64 2.62
N LEU A 101 -4.66 -1.78 1.96
CA LEU A 101 -5.94 -2.19 1.39
C LEU A 101 -7.07 -2.23 2.43
N ALA A 102 -6.78 -2.64 3.67
CA ALA A 102 -7.76 -2.60 4.75
C ALA A 102 -8.20 -1.16 5.08
N LEU A 103 -7.26 -0.21 5.12
CA LEU A 103 -7.56 1.21 5.34
C LEU A 103 -8.44 1.77 4.21
N TYR A 104 -8.11 1.49 2.95
CA TYR A 104 -8.91 1.93 1.82
C TYR A 104 -10.32 1.33 1.82
N ARG A 105 -10.48 0.07 2.20
CA ARG A 105 -11.80 -0.56 2.36
C ARG A 105 -12.59 0.03 3.53
N GLU A 106 -11.94 0.43 4.62
CA GLU A 106 -12.59 1.18 5.71
C GLU A 106 -13.04 2.57 5.22
N LEU A 107 -12.21 3.28 4.46
CA LEU A 107 -12.55 4.58 3.88
C LEU A 107 -13.73 4.47 2.91
N LEU A 108 -13.73 3.44 2.06
CA LEU A 108 -14.83 3.16 1.13
C LEU A 108 -16.16 3.00 1.88
N LYS A 109 -16.18 2.18 2.94
CA LYS A 109 -17.38 2.00 3.79
C LYS A 109 -17.80 3.29 4.49
N CYS A 110 -16.84 4.13 4.88
CA CYS A 110 -17.11 5.43 5.48
C CYS A 110 -17.78 6.38 4.47
N ALA A 111 -17.34 6.38 3.21
CA ALA A 111 -17.83 7.28 2.18
C ALA A 111 -19.07 6.80 1.41
N GLU A 112 -19.36 5.49 1.43
CA GLU A 112 -20.41 4.85 0.62
C GLU A 112 -21.77 5.55 0.76
N ALA A 113 -22.30 6.04 -0.35
CA ALA A 113 -23.56 6.78 -0.46
C ALA A 113 -23.63 8.09 0.38
N ARG A 114 -22.48 8.59 0.85
CA ARG A 114 -22.33 9.82 1.65
C ARG A 114 -21.44 10.86 0.97
N SER A 115 -20.40 10.44 0.25
CA SER A 115 -19.50 11.32 -0.49
C SER A 115 -19.01 10.65 -1.77
N VAL A 116 -19.53 11.10 -2.92
CA VAL A 116 -19.18 10.52 -4.23
C VAL A 116 -17.67 10.62 -4.51
N ILE A 117 -17.06 11.76 -4.17
CA ILE A 117 -15.64 11.98 -4.44
C ILE A 117 -14.73 11.08 -3.61
N ILE A 118 -14.99 10.96 -2.31
CA ILE A 118 -14.19 10.10 -1.42
C ILE A 118 -14.48 8.62 -1.72
N GLU A 119 -15.72 8.28 -2.06
CA GLU A 119 -16.10 6.93 -2.46
C GLU A 119 -15.37 6.50 -3.73
N GLU A 120 -15.37 7.33 -4.77
CA GLU A 120 -14.69 7.04 -6.04
C GLU A 120 -13.17 6.93 -5.86
N TYR A 121 -12.57 7.85 -5.10
CA TYR A 121 -11.16 7.76 -4.71
C TYR A 121 -10.86 6.42 -4.02
N ALA A 122 -11.63 6.06 -3.00
CA ALA A 122 -11.42 4.81 -2.26
C ALA A 122 -11.60 3.57 -3.15
N ARG A 123 -12.56 3.56 -4.10
CA ARG A 123 -12.74 2.46 -5.07
C ARG A 123 -11.53 2.31 -5.99
N GLN A 124 -11.00 3.42 -6.49
CA GLN A 124 -9.81 3.41 -7.36
C GLN A 124 -8.58 2.88 -6.62
N MET A 125 -8.38 3.30 -5.36
CA MET A 125 -7.27 2.81 -4.54
C MET A 125 -7.42 1.33 -4.18
N VAL A 126 -8.62 0.88 -3.79
CA VAL A 126 -8.88 -0.56 -3.57
C VAL A 126 -8.55 -1.38 -4.82
N TYR A 127 -8.93 -0.92 -6.01
CA TYR A 127 -8.59 -1.59 -7.26
C TYR A 127 -7.09 -1.63 -7.53
N ALA A 128 -6.38 -0.51 -7.36
CA ALA A 128 -4.93 -0.44 -7.55
C ALA A 128 -4.20 -1.39 -6.60
N GLU A 129 -4.56 -1.39 -5.31
CA GLU A 129 -3.93 -2.25 -4.30
C GLU A 129 -4.23 -3.74 -4.53
N GLU A 130 -5.43 -4.10 -5.01
CA GLU A 130 -5.75 -5.49 -5.35
C GLU A 130 -4.94 -5.98 -6.56
N LEU A 131 -4.69 -5.12 -7.56
CA LEU A 131 -3.78 -5.44 -8.66
C LEU A 131 -2.35 -5.62 -8.17
N HIS A 132 -1.86 -4.69 -7.34
CA HIS A 132 -0.52 -4.76 -6.79
C HIS A 132 -0.31 -6.04 -5.96
N ALA A 133 -1.22 -6.34 -5.04
CA ALA A 133 -1.18 -7.57 -4.25
C ALA A 133 -1.18 -8.82 -5.14
N SER A 134 -1.93 -8.81 -6.25
CA SER A 134 -1.93 -9.90 -7.24
C SER A 134 -0.57 -10.06 -7.93
N GLU A 135 0.14 -8.97 -8.25
CA GLU A 135 1.47 -9.04 -8.86
C GLU A 135 2.51 -9.59 -7.88
N VAL A 136 2.53 -9.10 -6.64
CA VAL A 136 3.44 -9.60 -5.59
C VAL A 136 3.17 -11.08 -5.29
N ASP A 137 1.90 -11.47 -5.23
CA ASP A 137 1.49 -12.86 -5.08
C ASP A 137 2.07 -13.73 -6.21
N LYS A 138 1.95 -13.32 -7.47
CA LYS A 138 2.55 -14.06 -8.61
C LYS A 138 4.08 -14.14 -8.51
N MET A 139 4.74 -13.08 -8.04
CA MET A 139 6.20 -13.05 -7.85
C MET A 139 6.68 -14.02 -6.76
N LEU A 140 5.82 -14.38 -5.80
CA LEU A 140 6.11 -15.32 -4.72
C LEU A 140 5.91 -16.79 -5.08
N ARG A 141 5.26 -17.09 -6.22
CA ARG A 141 4.98 -18.46 -6.68
C ARG A 141 6.18 -19.07 -7.40
N LYS A 142 6.30 -20.39 -7.37
CA LYS A 142 7.29 -21.08 -8.23
C LYS A 142 6.79 -21.15 -9.67
N PRO A 143 7.69 -21.20 -10.67
CA PRO A 143 7.30 -21.42 -12.06
C PRO A 143 6.43 -22.68 -12.20
N GLY A 144 5.27 -22.54 -12.85
CA GLY A 144 4.29 -23.61 -13.01
C GLY A 144 3.22 -23.70 -11.92
N GLU A 145 3.34 -22.94 -10.83
CA GLU A 145 2.30 -22.86 -9.79
C GLU A 145 1.25 -21.77 -10.14
N VAL A 146 0.00 -22.19 -10.36
CA VAL A 146 -1.11 -21.28 -10.70
C VAL A 146 -2.00 -20.92 -9.51
N ALA A 147 -1.88 -21.64 -8.40
CA ALA A 147 -2.61 -21.34 -7.17
C ALA A 147 -2.03 -20.09 -6.50
N ALA A 148 -2.89 -19.31 -5.83
CA ALA A 148 -2.47 -18.15 -5.05
C ALA A 148 -1.45 -18.53 -3.99
N PHE A 149 -0.46 -17.67 -3.77
CA PHE A 149 0.55 -17.85 -2.74
C PHE A 149 -0.15 -17.86 -1.38
N ARG A 150 0.08 -18.92 -0.60
CA ARG A 150 -0.32 -18.98 0.80
C ARG A 150 0.94 -19.02 1.63
N PRO A 151 1.19 -18.03 2.51
CA PRO A 151 2.31 -18.12 3.42
C PRO A 151 2.15 -19.41 4.23
N THR A 152 3.16 -20.28 4.16
CA THR A 152 3.19 -21.50 4.95
C THR A 152 3.08 -21.07 6.41
N ARG A 153 1.99 -21.44 7.11
CA ARG A 153 1.96 -21.35 8.57
C ARG A 153 3.17 -22.15 9.05
N GLN A 154 4.21 -21.47 9.50
CA GLN A 154 5.29 -22.13 10.22
C GLN A 154 4.63 -22.73 11.46
N SER A 155 4.51 -24.05 11.48
CA SER A 155 4.31 -24.79 12.72
C SER A 155 5.50 -24.46 13.61
N ARG A 156 5.21 -23.69 14.66
CA ARG A 156 6.00 -23.40 15.88
C ARG A 156 7.44 -23.92 15.91
#